data_AF-A0A7S2MTT5-F1
#
_entry.id   AF-A0A7S2MTT5-F1
#
_cell.length_a   1.000
_cell.length_b   1.000
_cell.length_c   1.000
_cell.angle_alpha   90.00
_cell.angle_beta   90.00
_cell.angle_gamma   90.00
#
_symmetry.space_group_name_H-M   'P 1'
#
loop_
_entity.id
_entity.type
_entity.pdbx_description
1 polymer ?
#
loop_
_entity_poly.entity_id
_entity_poly.type
_entity_poly.pdbx_seq_one_letter_code
_entity_poly.pdbx_strand_id
1 'polypeptide(L)'
;RIAEAAGTEKSKAIASTMPPVEKQPYLVKDHPGAFMAFTSNVDAHLWDVFQACEIRECHGNTETYQCASQDGRCDGHWRAPIDYCFRVKKSTMMAPVGPSGEAYCEQDDEEAGDGDAPHVG
;
A
#
# COMPACT_ATOMS: atom_id res chain seq x y z
N ARG A 1 31.00 -26.58 -25.15
CA ARG A 1 30.06 -25.72 -25.90
C ARG A 1 28.70 -25.93 -25.26
N ILE A 2 28.27 -25.01 -24.39
CA ILE A 2 26.94 -25.06 -23.76
C ILE A 2 26.01 -24.33 -24.73
N ALA A 3 24.95 -24.99 -25.17
CA ALA A 3 23.97 -24.40 -26.08
C ALA A 3 23.12 -23.39 -25.31
N GLU A 4 23.14 -22.12 -25.74
CA GLU A 4 22.13 -21.15 -25.36
C GLU A 4 20.77 -21.62 -25.87
N ALA A 5 19.86 -21.91 -24.94
CA ALA A 5 18.46 -22.14 -25.27
C ALA A 5 17.84 -20.79 -25.67
N ALA A 6 17.66 -20.57 -26.96
CA ALA A 6 16.92 -19.46 -27.51
C ALA A 6 15.45 -19.54 -27.02
N GLY A 7 15.12 -18.73 -26.02
CA GLY A 7 13.75 -18.58 -25.53
C GLY A 7 12.84 -18.05 -26.64
N THR A 8 11.78 -18.80 -26.94
CA THR A 8 10.77 -18.51 -27.95
C THR A 8 10.12 -17.14 -27.74
N GLU A 9 9.88 -16.38 -28.81
CA GLU A 9 9.31 -15.01 -28.76
C GLU A 9 8.00 -14.88 -27.96
N LYS A 10 7.23 -15.96 -27.83
CA LYS A 10 6.03 -16.01 -27.00
C LYS A 10 6.31 -15.79 -25.50
N SER A 11 7.49 -16.17 -25.02
CA SER A 11 7.90 -15.96 -23.62
C SER A 11 8.26 -14.51 -23.33
N LYS A 12 8.67 -13.73 -24.35
CA LYS A 12 8.92 -12.29 -24.22
C LYS A 12 7.63 -11.47 -24.16
N ALA A 13 6.55 -11.94 -24.80
CA ALA A 13 5.29 -11.22 -24.90
C ALA A 13 4.54 -11.12 -23.55
N ILE A 14 4.72 -12.09 -22.64
CA ILE A 14 4.06 -12.11 -21.32
C ILE A 14 4.81 -11.25 -20.29
N ALA A 15 6.07 -10.91 -20.55
CA ALA A 15 6.90 -10.06 -19.68
C ALA A 15 6.66 -8.55 -19.91
N SER A 16 5.83 -8.18 -20.90
CA SER A 16 5.73 -6.82 -21.43
C SER A 16 4.35 -6.20 -21.25
N THR A 17 3.75 -6.32 -20.06
CA THR A 17 2.56 -5.52 -19.68
C THR A 17 2.83 -4.52 -18.56
N MET A 18 4.00 -4.58 -17.92
CA MET A 18 4.35 -3.62 -16.89
C MET A 18 4.98 -2.38 -17.49
N PRO A 19 4.63 -1.18 -17.01
CA PRO A 19 5.32 0.04 -17.41
C PRO A 19 6.82 -0.09 -17.08
N PRO A 20 7.69 0.64 -17.80
CA PRO A 20 9.11 0.71 -17.49
C PRO A 20 9.33 0.93 -16.00
N VAL A 21 10.37 0.30 -15.44
CA VAL A 21 10.65 0.30 -13.99
C VAL A 21 10.67 1.73 -13.42
N GLU A 22 11.19 2.69 -14.19
CA GLU A 22 11.28 4.12 -13.82
C GLU A 22 9.93 4.83 -13.76
N LYS A 23 8.88 4.23 -14.34
CA LYS A 23 7.51 4.73 -14.38
C LYS A 23 6.58 3.95 -13.45
N GLN A 24 7.10 2.98 -12.69
CA GLN A 24 6.31 2.25 -11.72
C GLN A 24 6.10 3.12 -10.47
N PRO A 25 4.90 3.12 -9.87
CA PRO A 25 4.58 3.99 -8.73
C PRO A 25 5.38 3.69 -7.46
N TYR A 26 6.07 2.54 -7.41
CA TYR A 26 6.82 2.07 -6.24
C TYR A 26 8.19 1.54 -6.70
N LEU A 27 9.02 2.46 -7.17
CA LEU A 27 10.38 2.13 -7.58
C LEU A 27 11.27 1.91 -6.36
N VAL A 28 11.68 0.67 -6.14
CA VAL A 28 12.65 0.31 -5.10
C VAL A 28 14.05 0.16 -5.73
N LYS A 29 15.09 0.70 -5.08
CA LYS A 29 16.50 0.55 -5.48
C LYS A 29 17.22 -0.40 -4.53
N ASP A 30 18.23 -1.12 -5.03
CA ASP A 30 19.12 -1.99 -4.24
C ASP A 30 18.39 -3.05 -3.39
N HIS A 31 17.26 -3.57 -3.89
CA HIS A 31 16.47 -4.60 -3.21
C HIS A 31 16.85 -6.01 -3.65
N PRO A 32 16.62 -7.03 -2.81
CA PRO A 32 16.70 -8.42 -3.24
C PRO A 32 15.63 -8.70 -4.31
N GLY A 33 16.06 -9.01 -5.53
CA GLY A 33 15.17 -9.43 -6.61
C GLY A 33 14.97 -10.95 -6.66
N ALA A 34 14.02 -11.40 -7.48
CA ALA A 34 13.65 -12.80 -7.69
C ALA A 34 12.91 -13.43 -6.49
N PHE A 35 12.13 -12.63 -5.77
CA PHE A 35 11.23 -13.08 -4.71
C PHE A 35 9.77 -12.92 -5.14
N MET A 36 8.86 -13.64 -4.47
CA MET A 36 7.43 -13.49 -4.62
C MET A 36 6.80 -13.39 -3.23
N ALA A 37 6.14 -12.27 -2.96
CA ALA A 37 5.41 -12.02 -1.73
C ALA A 37 3.90 -12.12 -1.99
N PHE A 38 3.24 -13.07 -1.33
CA PHE A 38 1.78 -13.17 -1.32
C PHE A 38 1.28 -12.74 0.05
N THR A 39 0.48 -11.68 0.11
CA THR A 39 0.08 -11.06 1.38
C THR A 39 -1.43 -10.83 1.46
N SER A 40 -1.94 -10.94 2.68
CA SER A 40 -3.29 -10.53 3.06
C SER A 40 -3.35 -9.15 3.71
N ASN A 41 -2.18 -8.52 3.94
CA ASN A 41 -2.10 -7.17 4.49
C ASN A 41 -2.56 -6.15 3.44
N VAL A 42 -3.17 -5.06 3.91
CA VAL A 42 -3.74 -4.00 3.06
C VAL A 42 -3.01 -2.66 3.21
N ASP A 43 -1.97 -2.61 4.03
CA ASP A 43 -1.21 -1.41 4.41
C ASP A 43 -0.14 -0.99 3.39
N ALA A 44 0.06 -1.78 2.33
CA ALA A 44 1.01 -1.51 1.25
C ALA A 44 2.50 -1.38 1.66
N HIS A 45 2.91 -1.79 2.86
CA HIS A 45 4.32 -1.69 3.28
C HIS A 45 5.30 -2.53 2.45
N LEU A 46 4.83 -3.59 1.77
CA LEU A 46 5.69 -4.41 0.91
C LEU A 46 6.23 -3.63 -0.30
N TRP A 47 5.56 -2.56 -0.70
CA TRP A 47 5.98 -1.72 -1.81
C TRP A 47 7.22 -0.88 -1.50
N ASP A 48 7.62 -0.76 -0.23
CA ASP A 48 8.85 -0.07 0.18
C ASP A 48 10.11 -0.94 -0.03
N VAL A 49 9.93 -2.26 -0.14
CA VAL A 49 11.01 -3.25 -0.13
C VAL A 49 11.06 -4.15 -1.36
N PHE A 50 9.94 -4.37 -2.05
CA PHE A 50 9.87 -5.24 -3.22
C PHE A 50 9.35 -4.51 -4.46
N GLN A 51 9.72 -5.00 -5.64
CA GLN A 51 9.14 -4.50 -6.88
C GLN A 51 7.66 -4.89 -7.00
N ALA A 52 6.90 -4.02 -7.67
CA ALA A 52 5.51 -4.24 -8.03
C ALA A 52 5.21 -5.63 -8.61
N CYS A 53 6.12 -6.15 -9.44
CA CYS A 53 5.96 -7.43 -10.11
C CYS A 53 6.07 -8.64 -9.16
N GLU A 54 6.71 -8.46 -8.00
CA GLU A 54 7.01 -9.47 -6.99
C GLU A 54 5.91 -9.57 -5.91
N ILE A 55 4.99 -8.60 -5.85
CA ILE A 55 3.95 -8.53 -4.82
C ILE A 55 2.61 -9.03 -5.38
N ARG A 56 1.86 -9.78 -4.56
CA ARG A 56 0.47 -10.18 -4.81
C ARG A 56 -0.35 -9.97 -3.54
N GLU A 57 -1.26 -9.01 -3.59
CA GLU A 57 -2.16 -8.66 -2.49
C GLU A 57 -3.51 -9.37 -2.72
N CYS A 58 -3.90 -10.28 -1.82
CA CYS A 58 -5.13 -11.07 -2.02
C CYS A 58 -6.42 -10.38 -1.55
N HIS A 59 -6.31 -9.35 -0.72
CA HIS A 59 -7.45 -8.59 -0.18
C HIS A 59 -7.53 -7.15 -0.73
N GLY A 60 -6.70 -6.79 -1.69
CA GLY A 60 -6.52 -5.42 -2.16
C GLY A 60 -5.61 -4.60 -1.25
N ASN A 61 -5.62 -3.27 -1.40
CA ASN A 61 -4.84 -2.36 -0.56
C ASN A 61 -5.62 -1.08 -0.22
N THR A 62 -5.12 -0.33 0.76
CA THR A 62 -5.70 0.95 1.24
C THR A 62 -5.48 2.13 0.29
N GLU A 63 -4.56 2.01 -0.65
CA GLU A 63 -4.22 3.02 -1.67
C GLU A 63 -5.14 3.00 -2.89
N THR A 64 -6.08 2.06 -2.97
CA THR A 64 -6.99 1.89 -4.10
C THR A 64 -8.44 1.84 -3.64
N TYR A 65 -9.28 2.66 -4.29
CA TYR A 65 -10.71 2.72 -4.04
C TYR A 65 -11.43 2.01 -5.17
N GLN A 66 -12.48 1.27 -4.82
CA GLN A 66 -13.37 0.63 -5.77
C GLN A 66 -14.81 1.07 -5.51
N CYS A 67 -15.62 1.08 -6.56
CA CYS A 67 -17.03 1.39 -6.38
C CYS A 67 -17.71 0.35 -5.47
N ALA A 68 -18.49 0.82 -4.50
CA ALA A 68 -19.19 -0.07 -3.56
C ALA A 68 -20.44 -0.75 -4.16
N SER A 69 -20.86 -0.34 -5.37
CA SER A 69 -22.09 -0.83 -5.99
C SER A 69 -21.91 -2.25 -6.50
N GLN A 70 -22.61 -3.21 -5.89
CA GLN A 70 -22.57 -4.61 -6.30
C GLN A 70 -23.43 -4.92 -7.53
N ASP A 71 -24.30 -3.98 -7.93
CA ASP A 71 -25.21 -4.12 -9.07
C ASP A 71 -24.61 -3.62 -10.40
N GLY A 72 -23.30 -3.36 -10.44
CA GLY A 72 -22.58 -3.02 -11.66
C GLY A 72 -22.92 -1.64 -12.23
N ARG A 73 -23.52 -0.74 -11.46
CA ARG A 73 -23.81 0.63 -11.92
C ARG A 73 -22.55 1.50 -12.08
N CYS A 74 -21.40 1.01 -11.64
CA CYS A 74 -20.11 1.69 -11.73
C CYS A 74 -18.97 0.66 -11.69
N ASP A 75 -18.10 0.70 -12.70
CA ASP A 75 -16.90 -0.15 -12.79
C ASP A 75 -15.64 0.61 -12.36
N GLY A 76 -15.80 1.55 -11.44
CA GLY A 76 -14.75 2.48 -11.08
C GLY A 76 -13.73 1.88 -10.11
N HIS A 77 -12.47 1.90 -10.53
CA HIS A 77 -11.31 1.77 -9.64
C HIS A 77 -10.50 3.06 -9.72
N TRP A 78 -10.12 3.59 -8.57
CA TRP A 78 -9.38 4.84 -8.46
C TRP A 78 -8.25 4.67 -7.46
N ARG A 79 -7.20 5.46 -7.61
CA ARG A 79 -6.19 5.59 -6.56
C ARG A 79 -6.73 6.52 -5.47
N ALA A 80 -6.46 6.19 -4.21
CA ALA A 80 -6.64 7.14 -3.12
C ALA A 80 -5.81 8.41 -3.41
N PRO A 81 -6.30 9.61 -3.04
CA PRO A 81 -5.47 10.80 -3.12
C PRO A 81 -4.20 10.60 -2.28
N ILE A 82 -3.04 10.97 -2.84
CA ILE A 82 -1.71 10.77 -2.21
C ILE A 82 -1.60 11.53 -0.88
N ASP A 83 -2.33 12.62 -0.76
CA ASP A 83 -2.42 13.50 0.38
C ASP A 83 -3.62 13.18 1.31
N TYR A 84 -4.35 12.08 1.04
CA TYR A 84 -5.46 11.68 1.89
C TYR A 84 -4.95 11.03 3.18
N CYS A 85 -5.49 11.48 4.31
CA CYS A 85 -5.19 10.90 5.62
C CYS A 85 -6.47 10.78 6.44
N PHE A 86 -6.64 9.64 7.13
CA PHE A 86 -7.72 9.50 8.09
C PHE A 86 -7.40 10.30 9.35
N ARG A 87 -8.32 11.15 9.79
CA ARG A 87 -8.23 11.75 11.13
C ARG A 87 -8.55 10.68 12.16
N VAL A 88 -7.53 10.12 12.81
CA VAL A 88 -7.70 9.06 13.82
C VAL A 88 -7.41 9.65 15.20
N LYS A 89 -8.33 9.46 16.16
CA LYS A 89 -8.07 9.80 17.56
C LYS A 89 -7.09 8.79 18.15
N LYS A 90 -5.86 9.19 18.47
CA LYS A 90 -4.78 8.29 18.94
C LYS A 90 -5.20 7.48 20.16
N SER A 91 -5.94 8.08 21.10
CA SER A 91 -6.34 7.40 22.34
C SER A 91 -7.35 6.25 22.13
N THR A 92 -8.11 6.25 21.03
CA THR A 92 -9.13 5.23 20.76
C THR A 92 -8.88 4.46 19.48
N MET A 93 -7.94 4.90 18.63
CA MET A 93 -7.70 4.40 17.28
C MET A 93 -8.96 4.42 16.40
N MET A 94 -9.85 5.40 16.62
CA MET A 94 -11.12 5.54 15.89
C MET A 94 -11.11 6.82 15.06
N ALA A 95 -11.63 6.75 13.84
CA ALA A 95 -11.94 7.93 13.05
C ALA A 95 -13.29 8.54 13.50
N PRO A 96 -13.39 9.87 13.67
CA PRO A 96 -14.65 10.51 14.02
C PRO A 96 -15.64 10.41 12.85
N VAL A 97 -16.94 10.33 13.18
CA VAL A 97 -18.01 10.37 12.18
C VAL A 97 -18.14 11.80 11.66
N GLY A 98 -17.90 12.01 10.37
CA GLY A 98 -18.00 13.32 9.72
C GLY A 98 -17.11 13.43 8.49
N PRO A 99 -17.21 14.53 7.71
CA PRO A 99 -16.32 14.77 6.59
C PRO A 99 -14.86 14.83 7.08
N SER A 100 -13.94 14.22 6.32
CA SER A 100 -12.51 14.43 6.54
C SER A 100 -12.22 15.92 6.37
N GLY A 101 -11.89 16.60 7.46
CA GLY A 101 -11.47 18.00 7.42
C GLY A 101 -10.23 18.14 6.53
N GLU A 102 -10.12 19.27 5.85
CA GLU A 102 -8.95 19.61 5.04
C GLU A 102 -7.67 19.47 5.90
N ALA A 103 -6.67 18.81 5.31
CA ALA A 103 -5.57 18.12 5.96
C ALA A 103 -4.81 18.93 7.03
N TYR A 104 -4.65 18.31 8.22
CA TYR A 104 -3.40 18.36 8.98
C TYR A 104 -3.20 17.01 9.66
N CYS A 105 -2.22 16.26 9.16
CA CYS A 105 -1.64 15.12 9.83
C CYS A 105 -0.99 15.63 11.12
N GLU A 106 -1.24 14.96 12.24
CA GLU A 106 -0.69 15.31 13.57
C GLU A 106 -1.34 16.54 14.22
N GLN A 107 -2.50 16.33 14.84
CA GLN A 107 -2.80 17.03 16.09
C GLN A 107 -2.30 16.11 17.20
N ASP A 108 -1.12 16.42 17.74
CA ASP A 108 -0.71 15.87 19.01
C ASP A 108 -1.71 16.37 20.05
N ASP A 109 -2.58 15.46 20.49
CA ASP A 109 -3.34 15.65 21.71
C ASP A 109 -2.30 15.86 22.81
N GLU A 110 -2.09 17.11 23.25
CA GLU A 110 -1.24 17.44 24.39
C GLU A 110 -1.58 16.48 25.55
N GLU A 111 -0.58 15.73 26.02
CA GLU A 111 -0.74 14.81 27.14
C GLU A 111 -1.37 15.55 28.33
N ALA A 112 -2.59 15.15 28.70
CA ALA A 112 -3.11 15.46 30.02
C ALA A 112 -2.18 14.80 31.05
N GLY A 113 -1.52 15.63 31.85
CA GLY A 113 -0.40 15.27 32.70
C GLY A 113 -0.52 13.95 33.47
N ASP A 114 0.59 13.21 33.42
CA ASP A 114 0.89 12.02 34.20
C ASP A 114 0.70 12.29 35.70
N GLY A 115 -0.39 11.75 36.24
CA GLY A 115 -0.65 11.70 37.67
C GLY A 115 0.04 10.48 38.27
N ASP A 116 1.25 10.70 38.79
CA ASP A 116 1.87 10.02 39.93
C ASP A 116 1.50 8.53 40.11
N ALA A 117 2.11 7.66 39.30
CA ALA A 117 2.07 6.22 39.55
C ALA A 117 3.02 5.85 40.71
N PRO A 118 2.56 5.14 41.76
CA PRO A 118 3.40 4.82 42.90
C PRO A 118 4.49 3.80 42.54
N HIS A 119 5.71 4.11 42.96
CA HIS A 119 6.86 3.23 42.89
C HIS A 119 6.63 1.98 43.77
N VAL A 120 6.55 0.80 43.16
CA VAL A 120 6.56 -0.48 43.88
C VAL A 120 8.02 -0.92 44.01
N GLY A 121 8.53 -0.87 45.24
CA GLY A 121 9.80 -1.48 45.65
C GLY A 121 9.64 -2.92 46.13
#